data_AF-A0A969M537-F1
#
_entry.id   AF-A0A969M537-F1
#
_cell.length_a   1.000
_cell.length_b   1.000
_cell.length_c   1.000
_cell.angle_alpha   90.00
_cell.angle_beta   90.00
_cell.angle_gamma   90.00
#
_symmetry.space_group_name_H-M   'P 1'
#
loop_
_entity.id
_entity.type
_entity.pdbx_description
1 polymer ?
#
loop_
_entity_poly.entity_id
_entity_poly.type
_entity_poly.pdbx_seq_one_letter_code
_entity_poly.pdbx_strand_id
1 'polypeptide(L)'
;MWTSDGQLQRGTGVSTNNGVVIITSDTAIKGKIRRCRRIEVLGYLDGEITADDLVVHPGGRVLGTLKSKTAKIAGTLSGDIVVDGLLQIVGTGSVQGTVQYGRLAMEATADLVAEVRNVPPRIAGDFEISVVRGKSARITPDDITAIDPDDPASALTFEVSGEAGGMVTLMGDKTRRIQSFTQADLLGGRVIFVHDGGHASTATFSVVVRDGSGGTSGDPKAVTVTVR
;
A
#
# COMPACT_ATOMS: atom_id res chain seq x y z
N MET A 1 -0.73 -52.06 -10.86
CA MET A 1 -1.87 -52.98 -10.74
C MET A 1 -3.13 -52.15 -10.88
N TRP A 2 -3.92 -52.40 -11.92
CA TRP A 2 -5.17 -51.69 -12.21
C TRP A 2 -6.31 -52.33 -11.39
N THR A 3 -7.18 -51.53 -10.79
CA THR A 3 -8.50 -52.00 -10.30
C THR A 3 -9.58 -51.55 -11.28
N SER A 4 -10.63 -52.34 -11.39
CA SER A 4 -11.63 -52.39 -12.47
C SER A 4 -12.62 -51.20 -12.58
N ASP A 5 -12.40 -50.09 -11.87
CA ASP A 5 -13.41 -49.01 -11.74
C ASP A 5 -12.98 -47.65 -12.32
N GLY A 6 -11.92 -47.58 -13.12
CA GLY A 6 -11.63 -46.40 -13.96
C GLY A 6 -11.41 -45.07 -13.21
N GLN A 7 -11.25 -45.09 -11.89
CA GLN A 7 -10.92 -43.90 -11.10
C GLN A 7 -9.39 -43.77 -11.03
N LEU A 8 -8.86 -42.69 -11.63
CA LEU A 8 -7.49 -42.25 -11.38
C LEU A 8 -7.34 -42.06 -9.86
N GLN A 9 -6.49 -42.86 -9.23
CA GLN A 9 -6.03 -42.55 -7.88
C GLN A 9 -5.38 -41.17 -7.96
N ARG A 10 -6.05 -40.16 -7.39
CA ARG A 10 -5.45 -38.85 -7.17
C ARG A 10 -4.25 -39.09 -6.27
N GLY A 11 -3.06 -39.15 -6.88
CA GLY A 11 -1.82 -39.12 -6.15
C GLY A 11 -1.91 -37.98 -5.15
N THR A 12 -1.68 -38.28 -3.87
CA THR A 12 -1.58 -37.28 -2.83
C THR A 12 -0.47 -36.32 -3.24
N GLY A 13 -0.85 -35.21 -3.87
CA GLY A 13 0.09 -34.21 -4.35
C GLY A 13 0.91 -33.74 -3.16
N VAL A 14 2.21 -34.00 -3.20
CA VAL A 14 3.15 -33.41 -2.25
C VAL A 14 3.15 -31.90 -2.55
N SER A 15 2.32 -31.16 -1.81
CA SER A 15 2.26 -29.69 -1.84
C SER A 15 3.42 -29.11 -1.02
N THR A 16 4.65 -29.41 -1.40
CA THR A 16 5.80 -28.63 -0.94
C THR A 16 6.01 -27.52 -1.94
N ASN A 17 5.58 -26.30 -1.63
CA ASN A 17 5.86 -25.10 -2.42
C ASN A 17 7.34 -24.67 -2.25
N ASN A 18 8.26 -25.60 -2.52
CA ASN A 18 9.71 -25.39 -2.46
C ASN A 18 10.32 -25.11 -3.85
N GLY A 19 9.49 -25.05 -4.90
CA GLY A 19 9.91 -24.95 -6.29
C GLY A 19 10.81 -23.75 -6.53
N VAL A 20 12.01 -24.03 -7.03
CA VAL A 20 12.94 -23.05 -7.59
C VAL A 20 12.90 -23.19 -9.10
N VAL A 21 12.69 -22.08 -9.79
CA VAL A 21 12.83 -22.00 -11.25
C VAL A 21 14.19 -21.38 -11.55
N ILE A 22 15.00 -22.02 -12.38
CA ILE A 22 16.30 -21.49 -12.80
C ILE A 22 16.29 -21.37 -14.32
N ILE A 23 16.57 -20.17 -14.83
CA ILE A 23 16.69 -19.86 -16.26
C ILE A 23 18.17 -19.64 -16.54
N THR A 24 18.80 -20.62 -17.18
CA THR A 24 20.24 -20.58 -17.52
C THR A 24 20.54 -19.57 -18.63
N SER A 25 21.80 -19.20 -18.78
CA SER A 25 22.26 -18.13 -19.70
C SER A 25 21.96 -18.36 -21.18
N ASP A 26 21.78 -19.62 -21.58
CA ASP A 26 21.43 -20.06 -22.93
C ASP A 26 19.92 -20.17 -23.17
N THR A 27 19.11 -19.88 -22.14
CA THR A 27 17.66 -20.05 -22.17
C THR A 27 16.96 -18.70 -22.29
N ALA A 28 16.03 -18.62 -23.25
CA ALA A 28 15.09 -17.53 -23.39
C ALA A 28 13.66 -18.06 -23.16
N ILE A 29 12.93 -17.47 -22.21
CA ILE A 29 11.54 -17.81 -21.92
C ILE A 29 10.65 -16.61 -22.23
N LYS A 30 9.55 -16.87 -22.93
CA LYS A 30 8.44 -15.92 -23.06
C LYS A 30 7.16 -16.54 -22.51
N GLY A 31 6.49 -15.86 -21.57
CA GLY A 31 5.22 -16.35 -21.04
C GLY A 31 4.89 -15.92 -19.63
N LYS A 32 4.03 -16.68 -18.95
CA LYS A 32 3.56 -16.35 -17.61
C LYS A 32 3.98 -17.40 -16.60
N ILE A 33 4.70 -16.99 -15.57
CA ILE A 33 5.14 -17.83 -14.46
C ILE A 33 4.30 -17.46 -13.24
N ARG A 34 3.44 -18.37 -12.79
CA ARG A 34 2.58 -18.19 -11.60
C ARG A 34 2.99 -19.17 -10.52
N ARG A 35 3.01 -18.73 -9.25
CA ARG A 35 3.20 -19.57 -8.06
C ARG A 35 4.55 -20.30 -8.04
N CYS A 36 5.65 -19.56 -7.93
CA CYS A 36 6.93 -20.13 -7.54
C CYS A 36 7.43 -19.50 -6.23
N ARG A 37 8.17 -20.26 -5.42
CA ARG A 37 8.81 -19.69 -4.24
C ARG A 37 9.99 -18.81 -4.66
N ARG A 38 10.87 -19.34 -5.50
CA ARG A 38 12.06 -18.62 -5.96
C ARG A 38 12.26 -18.78 -7.45
N ILE A 39 12.67 -17.71 -8.11
CA ILE A 39 13.11 -17.72 -9.51
C ILE A 39 14.49 -17.09 -9.62
N GLU A 40 15.38 -17.75 -10.36
CA GLU A 40 16.73 -17.28 -10.66
C GLU A 40 16.88 -17.13 -12.17
N VAL A 41 17.33 -15.95 -12.61
CA VAL A 41 17.45 -15.61 -14.02
C VAL A 41 18.90 -15.28 -14.34
N LEU A 42 19.55 -16.17 -15.10
CA LEU A 42 20.86 -15.97 -15.72
C LEU A 42 20.73 -15.68 -17.22
N GLY A 43 19.66 -16.17 -17.86
CA GLY A 43 19.34 -15.95 -19.28
C GLY A 43 18.36 -14.81 -19.51
N TYR A 44 17.39 -15.03 -20.40
CA TYR A 44 16.38 -14.04 -20.78
C TYR A 44 14.97 -14.49 -20.40
N LEU A 45 14.19 -13.59 -19.82
CA LEU A 45 12.79 -13.81 -19.48
C LEU A 45 11.93 -12.61 -19.91
N ASP A 46 10.96 -12.83 -20.78
CA ASP A 46 9.96 -11.85 -21.21
C ASP A 46 8.56 -12.31 -20.76
N GLY A 47 7.96 -11.61 -19.80
CA GLY A 47 6.60 -11.95 -19.38
C GLY A 47 6.18 -11.52 -17.98
N GLU A 48 5.18 -12.21 -17.46
CA GLU A 48 4.58 -11.93 -16.15
C GLU A 48 5.04 -12.96 -15.11
N ILE A 49 5.59 -12.46 -14.01
CA ILE A 49 6.22 -13.25 -12.95
C ILE A 49 5.49 -12.98 -11.63
N THR A 50 5.07 -14.06 -10.97
CA THR A 50 4.61 -14.01 -9.57
C THR A 50 5.37 -15.03 -8.74
N ALA A 51 6.26 -14.55 -7.87
CA ALA A 51 7.15 -15.35 -7.04
C ALA A 51 7.22 -14.82 -5.60
N ASP A 52 7.73 -15.59 -4.62
CA ASP A 52 8.13 -14.97 -3.34
C ASP A 52 9.46 -14.21 -3.52
N ASP A 53 10.46 -14.86 -4.12
CA ASP A 53 11.81 -14.34 -4.32
C ASP A 53 12.22 -14.33 -5.81
N LEU A 54 12.69 -13.19 -6.32
CA LEU A 54 13.38 -13.08 -7.60
C LEU A 54 14.87 -12.80 -7.40
N VAL A 55 15.72 -13.53 -8.11
CA VAL A 55 17.14 -13.21 -8.26
C VAL A 55 17.48 -13.07 -9.73
N VAL A 56 17.92 -11.88 -10.15
CA VAL A 56 18.49 -11.67 -11.49
C VAL A 56 20.00 -11.63 -11.34
N HIS A 57 20.68 -12.64 -11.87
CA HIS A 57 22.14 -12.76 -11.83
C HIS A 57 22.81 -11.82 -12.85
N PRO A 58 24.13 -11.58 -12.75
CA PRO A 58 24.86 -10.84 -13.77
C PRO A 58 24.64 -11.43 -15.18
N GLY A 59 24.33 -10.57 -16.15
CA GLY A 59 23.99 -10.98 -17.53
C GLY A 59 22.53 -11.41 -17.73
N GLY A 60 21.82 -11.75 -16.65
CA GLY A 60 20.39 -12.06 -16.68
C GLY A 60 19.55 -10.85 -17.05
N ARG A 61 18.50 -11.07 -17.84
CA ARG A 61 17.61 -10.03 -18.35
C ARG A 61 16.16 -10.42 -18.14
N VAL A 62 15.40 -9.55 -17.48
CA VAL A 62 13.97 -9.72 -17.27
C VAL A 62 13.23 -8.51 -17.85
N LEU A 63 12.27 -8.78 -18.72
CA LEU A 63 11.36 -7.80 -19.29
C LEU A 63 9.92 -8.18 -18.94
N GLY A 64 9.13 -7.24 -18.44
CA GLY A 64 7.69 -7.44 -18.20
C GLY A 64 7.27 -7.12 -16.77
N THR A 65 6.25 -7.82 -16.28
CA THR A 65 5.62 -7.51 -14.98
C THR A 65 6.14 -8.44 -13.90
N LEU A 66 6.58 -7.88 -12.77
CA LEU A 66 7.02 -8.62 -11.59
C LEU A 66 6.12 -8.31 -10.40
N LYS A 67 5.65 -9.37 -9.74
CA LYS A 67 5.14 -9.30 -8.37
C LYS A 67 5.92 -10.25 -7.46
N SER A 68 6.56 -9.72 -6.44
CA SER A 68 7.35 -10.51 -5.48
C SER A 68 7.35 -9.97 -4.06
N LYS A 69 7.76 -10.79 -3.08
CA LYS A 69 8.05 -10.32 -1.72
C LYS A 69 9.45 -9.74 -1.65
N THR A 70 10.42 -10.37 -2.30
CA THR A 70 11.81 -9.90 -2.35
C THR A 70 12.37 -10.00 -3.77
N ALA A 71 13.27 -9.08 -4.11
CA ALA A 71 13.98 -9.10 -5.38
C ALA A 71 15.44 -8.68 -5.19
N LYS A 72 16.39 -9.49 -5.67
CA LYS A 72 17.82 -9.15 -5.74
C LYS A 72 18.27 -9.05 -7.20
N ILE A 73 18.74 -7.88 -7.61
CA ILE A 73 19.03 -7.56 -9.01
C ILE A 73 20.52 -7.26 -9.18
N ALA A 74 21.23 -8.16 -9.86
CA ALA A 74 22.61 -7.99 -10.33
C ALA A 74 22.71 -7.90 -11.87
N GLY A 75 21.63 -8.19 -12.59
CA GLY A 75 21.48 -8.02 -14.04
C GLY A 75 20.51 -6.89 -14.40
N THR A 76 19.71 -7.07 -15.44
CA THR A 76 18.73 -6.06 -15.89
C THR A 76 17.29 -6.51 -15.63
N LEU A 77 16.49 -5.63 -15.04
CA LEU A 77 15.05 -5.83 -14.84
C LEU A 77 14.30 -4.58 -15.34
N SER A 78 13.41 -4.75 -16.33
CA SER A 78 12.65 -3.66 -16.92
C SER A 78 11.14 -3.96 -16.99
N GLY A 79 10.31 -3.01 -16.56
CA GLY A 79 8.85 -3.08 -16.71
C GLY A 79 8.07 -2.60 -15.47
N ASP A 80 6.93 -3.24 -15.20
CA ASP A 80 6.09 -2.92 -14.04
C ASP A 80 6.43 -3.84 -12.87
N ILE A 81 7.02 -3.26 -11.82
CA ILE A 81 7.69 -3.99 -10.76
C ILE A 81 7.04 -3.69 -9.42
N VAL A 82 6.57 -4.72 -8.74
CA VAL A 82 6.01 -4.65 -7.38
C VAL A 82 6.77 -5.61 -6.48
N VAL A 83 7.44 -5.04 -5.48
CA VAL A 83 8.20 -5.79 -4.45
C VAL A 83 7.67 -5.41 -3.07
N ASP A 84 6.82 -6.25 -2.49
CA ASP A 84 6.13 -5.93 -1.22
C ASP A 84 7.12 -5.71 -0.05
N GLY A 85 8.29 -6.35 -0.10
CA GLY A 85 9.36 -6.27 0.90
C GLY A 85 10.59 -5.52 0.41
N LEU A 86 11.72 -6.23 0.27
CA LEU A 86 13.02 -5.63 -0.06
C LEU A 86 13.37 -5.79 -1.55
N LEU A 87 13.58 -4.66 -2.22
CA LEU A 87 14.29 -4.57 -3.49
C LEU A 87 15.76 -4.26 -3.22
N GLN A 88 16.64 -5.19 -3.56
CA GLN A 88 18.09 -5.05 -3.45
C GLN A 88 18.72 -4.98 -4.85
N ILE A 89 19.45 -3.92 -5.16
CA ILE A 89 20.20 -3.78 -6.41
C ILE A 89 21.69 -3.81 -6.09
N VAL A 90 22.41 -4.76 -6.67
CA VAL A 90 23.83 -5.06 -6.36
C VAL A 90 24.67 -5.05 -7.62
N GLY A 91 25.99 -4.87 -7.47
CA GLY A 91 26.92 -4.83 -8.59
C GLY A 91 26.51 -3.80 -9.64
N THR A 92 26.49 -4.20 -10.91
CA THR A 92 26.01 -3.38 -12.05
C THR A 92 24.53 -3.62 -12.35
N GLY A 93 23.75 -4.02 -11.35
CA GLY A 93 22.31 -4.24 -11.50
C GLY A 93 21.61 -2.98 -11.97
N SER A 94 20.70 -3.12 -12.92
CA SER A 94 19.92 -2.01 -13.48
C SER A 94 18.44 -2.35 -13.43
N VAL A 95 17.65 -1.47 -12.83
CA VAL A 95 16.20 -1.57 -12.76
C VAL A 95 15.57 -0.37 -13.45
N GLN A 96 14.66 -0.62 -14.40
CA GLN A 96 13.98 0.43 -15.15
C GLN A 96 12.46 0.22 -15.20
N GLY A 97 11.70 1.31 -15.14
CA GLY A 97 10.24 1.30 -15.38
C GLY A 97 9.43 1.76 -14.18
N THR A 98 8.23 1.23 -14.01
CA THR A 98 7.34 1.58 -12.90
C THR A 98 7.67 0.71 -11.70
N VAL A 99 8.12 1.29 -10.58
CA VAL A 99 8.61 0.48 -9.45
C VAL A 99 7.90 0.86 -8.15
N GLN A 100 7.30 -0.16 -7.50
CA GLN A 100 6.80 -0.10 -6.13
C GLN A 100 7.62 -1.04 -5.26
N TYR A 101 8.11 -0.56 -4.13
CA TYR A 101 8.90 -1.36 -3.19
C TYR A 101 8.58 -0.98 -1.74
N GLY A 102 8.62 -1.96 -0.83
CA GLY A 102 8.52 -1.67 0.61
C GLY A 102 9.79 -1.05 1.18
N ARG A 103 10.96 -1.59 0.80
CA ARG A 103 12.29 -1.09 1.17
C ARG A 103 13.24 -1.22 -0.01
N LEU A 104 14.18 -0.27 -0.12
CA LEU A 104 15.21 -0.25 -1.16
C LEU A 104 16.61 -0.31 -0.53
N ALA A 105 17.49 -1.15 -1.10
CA ALA A 105 18.91 -1.18 -0.80
C ALA A 105 19.73 -1.25 -2.10
N MET A 106 20.71 -0.36 -2.27
CA MET A 106 21.51 -0.27 -3.50
C MET A 106 23.01 -0.19 -3.20
N GLU A 107 23.81 -0.91 -3.99
CA GLU A 107 25.27 -0.75 -4.02
C GLU A 107 25.68 0.45 -4.88
N ALA A 108 26.90 0.98 -4.68
CA ALA A 108 27.33 2.24 -5.31
C ALA A 108 27.39 2.21 -6.85
N THR A 109 27.46 1.02 -7.46
CA THR A 109 27.53 0.82 -8.91
C THR A 109 26.20 0.42 -9.54
N ALA A 110 25.13 0.34 -8.73
CA ALA A 110 23.79 -0.02 -9.19
C ALA A 110 23.08 1.19 -9.81
N ASP A 111 22.21 0.92 -10.79
CA ASP A 111 21.39 1.93 -11.45
C ASP A 111 19.90 1.66 -11.26
N LEU A 112 19.13 2.71 -11.02
CA LEU A 112 17.68 2.68 -10.84
C LEU A 112 17.06 3.87 -11.57
N VAL A 113 16.38 3.60 -12.67
CA VAL A 113 15.61 4.59 -13.42
C VAL A 113 14.13 4.23 -13.30
N ALA A 114 13.51 4.71 -12.23
CA ALA A 114 12.15 4.34 -11.88
C ALA A 114 11.19 5.53 -11.87
N GLU A 115 9.99 5.31 -12.39
CA GLU A 115 8.80 6.07 -11.96
C GLU A 115 8.31 5.43 -10.66
N VAL A 116 8.60 6.08 -9.53
CA VAL A 116 8.06 5.65 -8.23
C VAL A 116 6.58 6.03 -8.22
N ARG A 117 5.70 5.02 -8.18
CA ARG A 117 4.26 5.27 -8.07
C ARG A 117 3.93 5.62 -6.64
N ASN A 118 3.31 6.79 -6.49
CA ASN A 118 2.62 7.23 -5.28
C ASN A 118 1.83 6.07 -4.62
N VAL A 119 2.07 5.82 -3.33
CA VAL A 119 1.24 4.88 -2.55
C VAL A 119 0.07 5.67 -1.99
N PRO A 120 -1.20 5.31 -2.29
CA PRO A 120 -2.32 6.05 -1.73
C PRO A 120 -2.38 5.95 -0.19
N PRO A 121 -2.82 7.02 0.49
CA PRO A 121 -2.91 7.02 1.94
C PRO A 121 -3.99 6.08 2.43
N ARG A 122 -3.87 5.59 3.66
CA ARG A 122 -4.93 4.84 4.35
C ARG A 122 -5.37 5.56 5.63
N ILE A 123 -6.65 5.42 5.97
CA ILE A 123 -7.20 5.90 7.24
C ILE A 123 -7.26 4.74 8.23
N ALA A 124 -6.85 5.00 9.48
CA ALA A 124 -7.00 4.11 10.63
C ALA A 124 -7.59 4.89 11.82
N GLY A 125 -7.91 4.20 12.91
CA GLY A 125 -8.56 4.75 14.10
C GLY A 125 -9.74 3.87 14.53
N ASP A 126 -10.38 4.22 15.65
CA ASP A 126 -11.64 3.57 16.08
C ASP A 126 -12.89 4.20 15.45
N PHE A 127 -12.75 5.39 14.85
CA PHE A 127 -13.83 6.17 14.24
C PHE A 127 -14.96 6.56 15.21
N GLU A 128 -14.64 6.66 16.51
CA GLU A 128 -15.59 7.01 17.57
C GLU A 128 -15.13 8.27 18.33
N ILE A 129 -16.06 9.20 18.57
CA ILE A 129 -15.79 10.42 19.35
C ILE A 129 -16.90 10.59 20.38
N SER A 130 -16.58 11.07 21.59
CA SER A 130 -17.59 11.44 22.60
C SER A 130 -17.61 12.95 22.86
N VAL A 131 -18.79 13.56 22.79
CA VAL A 131 -18.98 15.00 23.01
C VAL A 131 -20.17 15.28 23.92
N VAL A 132 -20.06 16.31 24.78
CA VAL A 132 -21.23 16.82 25.52
C VAL A 132 -22.11 17.59 24.57
N ARG A 133 -23.43 17.43 24.70
CA ARG A 133 -24.40 18.24 23.96
C ARG A 133 -24.07 19.74 24.03
N GLY A 134 -23.90 20.34 22.85
CA GLY A 134 -23.63 21.77 22.68
C GLY A 134 -22.21 22.21 23.07
N LYS A 135 -21.29 21.26 23.25
CA LYS A 135 -19.86 21.52 23.54
C LYS A 135 -18.99 21.02 22.38
N SER A 136 -17.68 21.08 22.59
CA SER A 136 -16.68 20.61 21.64
C SER A 136 -15.86 19.46 22.20
N ALA A 137 -15.46 18.52 21.33
CA ALA A 137 -14.49 17.47 21.62
C ALA A 137 -13.29 17.61 20.68
N ARG A 138 -12.09 17.31 21.17
CA ARG A 138 -10.89 17.24 20.33
C ARG A 138 -10.95 15.96 19.51
N ILE A 139 -10.58 16.05 18.24
CA ILE A 139 -10.37 14.86 17.40
C ILE A 139 -8.91 14.45 17.57
N THR A 140 -8.66 13.17 17.83
CA THR A 140 -7.33 12.63 18.15
C THR A 140 -6.88 11.57 17.13
N PRO A 141 -5.58 11.23 17.10
CA PRO A 141 -5.07 10.12 16.27
C PRO A 141 -5.65 8.74 16.61
N ASP A 142 -6.20 8.56 17.82
CA ASP A 142 -6.89 7.32 18.20
C ASP A 142 -8.26 7.24 17.47
N ASP A 143 -8.93 8.38 17.29
CA ASP A 143 -10.22 8.46 16.61
C ASP A 143 -10.07 8.27 15.09
N ILE A 144 -9.15 9.04 14.48
CA ILE A 144 -8.81 8.97 13.05
C ILE A 144 -7.34 9.30 12.85
N THR A 145 -6.64 8.62 11.94
CA THR A 145 -5.27 8.97 11.54
C THR A 145 -4.99 8.53 10.10
N ALA A 146 -4.22 9.34 9.37
CA ALA A 146 -3.73 8.99 8.05
C ALA A 146 -2.35 8.31 8.17
N ILE A 147 -2.13 7.25 7.39
CA ILE A 147 -0.85 6.57 7.28
C ILE A 147 -0.49 6.48 5.81
N ASP A 148 0.71 6.97 5.49
CA ASP A 148 1.25 7.00 4.15
C ASP A 148 2.78 6.80 4.23
N PRO A 149 3.38 5.89 3.43
CA PRO A 149 4.81 5.61 3.49
C PRO A 149 5.67 6.61 2.72
N ASP A 150 5.13 7.36 1.77
CA ASP A 150 5.85 8.29 0.90
C ASP A 150 5.47 9.77 1.08
N ASP A 151 4.37 10.06 1.78
CA ASP A 151 3.95 11.42 2.11
C ASP A 151 4.11 11.78 3.61
N PRO A 152 4.69 12.97 3.93
CA PRO A 152 4.73 13.45 5.31
C PRO A 152 3.34 13.87 5.81
N ALA A 153 3.15 13.92 7.12
CA ALA A 153 1.87 14.32 7.75
C ALA A 153 1.33 15.70 7.31
N SER A 154 2.20 16.60 6.84
CA SER A 154 1.78 17.91 6.29
C SER A 154 1.19 17.83 4.89
N ALA A 155 1.46 16.76 4.14
CA ALA A 155 0.96 16.53 2.79
C ALA A 155 -0.33 15.68 2.75
N LEU A 156 -0.68 15.02 3.87
CA LEU A 156 -1.90 14.24 4.01
C LEU A 156 -3.06 15.13 4.45
N THR A 157 -4.03 15.33 3.57
CA THR A 157 -5.19 16.20 3.79
C THR A 157 -6.45 15.37 3.98
N PHE A 158 -7.08 15.48 5.15
CA PHE A 158 -8.44 15.00 5.37
C PHE A 158 -9.43 15.96 4.72
N GLU A 159 -10.33 15.43 3.91
CA GLU A 159 -11.52 16.10 3.38
C GLU A 159 -12.74 15.63 4.18
N VAL A 160 -13.48 16.59 4.74
CA VAL A 160 -14.64 16.36 5.61
C VAL A 160 -15.92 16.54 4.79
N SER A 161 -16.88 15.63 4.98
CA SER A 161 -18.19 15.69 4.34
C SER A 161 -19.28 15.08 5.23
N GLY A 162 -20.54 15.18 4.83
CA GLY A 162 -21.65 14.46 5.47
C GLY A 162 -21.90 14.81 6.94
N GLU A 163 -21.54 16.03 7.36
CA GLU A 163 -21.66 16.46 8.75
C GLU A 163 -23.13 16.60 9.18
N ALA A 164 -23.49 15.99 10.33
CA ALA A 164 -24.80 16.09 10.95
C ALA A 164 -24.66 16.18 12.48
N GLY A 165 -25.49 16.99 13.15
CA GLY A 165 -25.44 17.20 14.60
C GLY A 165 -24.24 18.05 15.08
N GLY A 166 -23.54 18.70 14.16
CA GLY A 166 -22.39 19.55 14.47
C GLY A 166 -21.52 19.86 13.26
N MET A 167 -20.27 20.27 13.53
CA MET A 167 -19.29 20.61 12.51
C MET A 167 -17.86 20.36 12.98
N VAL A 168 -16.97 20.05 12.03
CA VAL A 168 -15.53 20.02 12.26
C VAL A 168 -14.96 21.43 12.12
N THR A 169 -14.09 21.84 13.07
CA THR A 169 -13.48 23.17 13.13
C THR A 169 -12.04 23.10 13.63
N LEU A 170 -11.34 24.24 13.57
CA LEU A 170 -10.06 24.41 14.25
C LEU A 170 -10.25 25.01 15.64
N MET A 171 -9.40 24.63 16.58
CA MET A 171 -9.44 25.11 17.97
C MET A 171 -9.33 26.64 18.08
N GLY A 172 -8.63 27.29 17.13
CA GLY A 172 -8.47 28.74 17.07
C GLY A 172 -9.74 29.49 16.64
N ASP A 173 -10.69 28.83 15.99
CA ASP A 173 -11.99 29.40 15.62
C ASP A 173 -13.06 28.30 15.58
N LYS A 174 -13.74 28.13 16.72
CA LYS A 174 -14.79 27.12 16.90
C LYS A 174 -16.10 27.45 16.18
N THR A 175 -16.21 28.62 15.54
CA THR A 175 -17.43 29.08 14.87
C THR A 175 -17.41 28.81 13.38
N ARG A 176 -16.22 28.56 12.83
CA ARG A 176 -16.00 28.36 11.40
C ARG A 176 -15.81 26.88 11.07
N ARG A 177 -16.78 26.33 10.35
CA ARG A 177 -16.67 25.02 9.70
C ARG A 177 -15.45 24.99 8.77
N ILE A 178 -14.69 23.91 8.85
CA ILE A 178 -13.63 23.59 7.87
C ILE A 178 -14.06 22.39 7.03
N GLN A 179 -13.70 22.41 5.76
CA GLN A 179 -13.92 21.26 4.86
C GLN A 179 -12.70 20.36 4.78
N SER A 180 -11.55 20.80 5.31
CA SER A 180 -10.34 20.01 5.33
C SER A 180 -9.37 20.43 6.43
N PHE A 181 -8.49 19.49 6.80
CA PHE A 181 -7.35 19.70 7.70
C PHE A 181 -6.25 18.68 7.38
N THR A 182 -5.01 18.96 7.76
CA THR A 182 -3.88 18.04 7.54
C THR A 182 -3.70 17.06 8.69
N GLN A 183 -3.04 15.92 8.45
CA GLN A 183 -2.59 15.03 9.52
C GLN A 183 -1.69 15.78 10.53
N ALA A 184 -0.91 16.77 10.09
CA ALA A 184 -0.14 17.64 10.98
C ALA A 184 -1.02 18.56 11.87
N ASP A 185 -2.19 19.02 11.39
CA ASP A 185 -3.17 19.75 12.21
C ASP A 185 -3.75 18.85 13.30
N LEU A 186 -4.06 17.60 12.96
CA LEU A 186 -4.56 16.58 13.87
C LEU A 186 -3.51 16.18 14.92
N LEU A 187 -2.25 15.95 14.52
CA LEU A 187 -1.16 15.61 15.45
C LEU A 187 -0.81 16.78 16.38
N GLY A 188 -0.92 18.02 15.90
CA GLY A 188 -0.88 19.21 16.76
C GLY A 188 -2.16 19.38 17.61
N GLY A 189 -3.14 18.50 17.40
CA GLY A 189 -4.50 18.49 17.94
C GLY A 189 -5.16 19.85 17.91
N ARG A 190 -5.11 20.48 16.75
CA ARG A 190 -5.81 21.71 16.43
C ARG A 190 -7.23 21.45 15.95
N VAL A 191 -7.60 20.20 15.67
CA VAL A 191 -8.89 19.82 15.09
C VAL A 191 -9.88 19.43 16.19
N ILE A 192 -11.10 19.96 16.12
CA ILE A 192 -12.17 19.68 17.07
C ILE A 192 -13.50 19.46 16.35
N PHE A 193 -14.38 18.67 16.95
CA PHE A 193 -15.80 18.62 16.60
C PHE A 193 -16.60 19.52 17.54
N VAL A 194 -17.51 20.33 17.00
CA VAL A 194 -18.41 21.21 17.77
C VAL A 194 -19.84 20.73 17.55
N HIS A 195 -20.48 20.23 18.62
CA HIS A 195 -21.87 19.79 18.58
C HIS A 195 -22.83 20.99 18.59
N ASP A 196 -23.88 20.94 17.78
CA ASP A 196 -24.79 22.07 17.53
C ASP A 196 -25.79 22.36 18.68
N GLY A 197 -26.00 21.39 19.57
CA GLY A 197 -26.90 21.49 20.72
C GLY A 197 -28.27 20.86 20.49
N GLY A 198 -28.51 20.26 19.32
CA GLY A 198 -29.71 19.50 19.00
C GLY A 198 -29.91 18.29 19.94
N HIS A 199 -31.06 17.62 19.82
CA HIS A 199 -31.49 16.58 20.77
C HIS A 199 -31.05 15.16 20.43
N ALA A 200 -30.50 14.93 19.24
CA ALA A 200 -30.00 13.60 18.86
C ALA A 200 -28.93 13.11 19.84
N SER A 201 -28.89 11.79 20.08
CA SER A 201 -27.84 11.15 20.88
C SER A 201 -26.58 10.84 20.05
N THR A 202 -26.62 11.09 18.74
CA THR A 202 -25.52 10.88 17.81
C THR A 202 -25.40 12.04 16.84
N ALA A 203 -24.17 12.30 16.44
CA ALA A 203 -23.76 13.17 15.36
C ALA A 203 -22.76 12.41 14.47
N THR A 204 -22.56 12.86 13.24
CA THR A 204 -21.73 12.13 12.26
C THR A 204 -20.98 13.08 11.36
N PHE A 205 -19.88 12.62 10.80
CA PHE A 205 -19.25 13.17 9.60
C PHE A 205 -18.48 12.06 8.89
N SER A 206 -18.05 12.29 7.67
CA SER A 206 -17.25 11.36 6.90
C SER A 206 -15.93 12.01 6.50
N VAL A 207 -14.88 11.18 6.38
CA VAL A 207 -13.55 11.60 5.96
C VAL A 207 -13.01 10.78 4.80
N VAL A 208 -12.31 11.46 3.90
CA VAL A 208 -11.40 10.87 2.91
C VAL A 208 -10.04 11.54 3.12
N VAL A 209 -8.94 10.82 2.95
CA VAL A 209 -7.60 11.42 2.93
C VAL A 209 -7.09 11.47 1.51
N ARG A 210 -6.53 12.61 1.11
CA ARG A 210 -5.82 12.82 -0.14
C ARG A 210 -4.35 13.14 0.15
N ASP A 211 -3.45 12.56 -0.62
CA ASP A 211 -2.02 12.87 -0.58
C ASP A 211 -1.65 14.01 -1.56
N GLY A 212 -0.39 14.46 -1.53
CA GLY A 212 0.10 15.56 -2.38
C GLY A 212 0.22 15.19 -3.87
N SER A 213 0.26 13.90 -4.17
CA SER A 213 0.43 13.33 -5.52
C SER A 213 -0.91 12.94 -6.18
N GLY A 214 -2.03 13.15 -5.48
CA GLY A 214 -3.39 12.95 -5.97
C GLY A 214 -4.04 11.60 -5.63
N GLY A 215 -3.35 10.70 -4.91
CA GLY A 215 -3.93 9.48 -4.38
C GLY A 215 -4.91 9.76 -3.23
N THR A 216 -5.79 8.79 -2.98
CA THR A 216 -6.85 8.93 -1.95
C THR A 216 -7.03 7.63 -1.17
N SER A 217 -7.61 7.74 0.03
CA SER A 217 -7.96 6.60 0.88
C SER A 217 -9.14 5.75 0.39
N GLY A 218 -9.68 6.04 -0.80
CA GLY A 218 -10.87 5.39 -1.35
C GLY A 218 -12.17 6.01 -0.84
N ASP A 219 -13.18 5.17 -0.63
CA ASP A 219 -14.51 5.61 -0.23
C ASP A 219 -14.51 6.36 1.13
N PRO A 220 -15.40 7.36 1.32
CA PRO A 220 -15.52 8.07 2.59
C PRO A 220 -15.74 7.13 3.78
N LYS A 221 -14.98 7.34 4.86
CA LYS A 221 -15.13 6.64 6.14
C LYS A 221 -15.94 7.48 7.10
N ALA A 222 -17.05 6.92 7.59
CA ALA A 222 -17.91 7.56 8.57
C ALA A 222 -17.27 7.54 9.96
N VAL A 223 -17.36 8.66 10.66
CA VAL A 223 -16.99 8.85 12.06
C VAL A 223 -18.29 9.07 12.86
N THR A 224 -18.45 8.30 13.92
CA THR A 224 -19.62 8.41 14.81
C THR A 224 -19.25 9.25 16.02
N VAL A 225 -20.06 10.28 16.28
CA VAL A 225 -19.93 11.14 17.45
C VAL A 225 -21.07 10.84 18.42
N THR A 226 -20.76 10.19 19.53
CA THR A 226 -21.71 9.91 20.62
C THR A 226 -21.91 11.15 21.47
N VAL A 227 -23.17 11.56 21.63
CA VAL A 227 -23.57 12.75 22.38
C VAL A 227 -24.01 12.35 23.78
N ARG A 228 -23.28 12.85 24.78
CA ARG A 228 -23.58 12.66 26.21
C ARG A 228 -24.24 13.89 26.85
#